data_AF-A0A0S2UX15-F1
#
_entry.id   AF-A0A0S2UX15-F1
#
_cell.length_a   1.000
_cell.length_b   1.000
_cell.length_c   1.000
_cell.angle_alpha   90.00
_cell.angle_beta   90.00
_cell.angle_gamma   90.00
#
_symmetry.space_group_name_H-M   'P 1'
#
loop_
_entity.id
_entity.type
_entity.pdbx_description
1 polymer ?
#
loop_
_entity_poly.entity_id
_entity_poly.type
_entity_poly.pdbx_seq_one_letter_code
_entity_poly.pdbx_strand_id
1 'polypeptide(L)'
;MPKDLHPDWAGEHVWSLKIGAYHDGPGYGGAQGQSGEFRMSNCSDIERVCFESVGYWMTYIFKGMAHGSWNDATYCDGSFGMDRWLVKAKAASEQARRFTALEKKAGINWVPSEFWRKGDWMNELSGAKIVKEFPGKNI
;
A
#
# COMPACT_ATOMS: atom_id res chain seq x y z
N MET A 1 0.51 -5.12 9.21
CA MET A 1 -0.20 -3.81 9.26
C MET A 1 0.83 -2.70 9.05
N PRO A 2 0.46 -1.41 8.85
CA PRO A 2 1.43 -0.35 8.61
C PRO A 2 2.53 -0.23 9.68
N LYS A 3 2.17 -0.43 10.95
CA LYS A 3 3.11 -0.49 12.09
C LYS A 3 4.18 -1.59 12.01
N ASP A 4 3.94 -2.61 11.19
CA ASP A 4 4.84 -3.76 11.03
C ASP A 4 5.64 -3.67 9.72
N LEU A 5 5.46 -2.62 8.93
CA LEU A 5 6.29 -2.29 7.77
C LEU A 5 7.48 -1.43 8.22
N HIS A 6 8.48 -1.30 7.36
CA HIS A 6 9.53 -0.30 7.52
C HIS A 6 8.91 1.11 7.53
N PRO A 7 9.42 2.06 8.34
CA PRO A 7 8.91 3.43 8.35
C PRO A 7 8.91 4.04 6.94
N ASP A 8 7.91 4.88 6.68
CA ASP A 8 7.79 5.64 5.44
C ASP A 8 8.88 6.72 5.33
N TRP A 9 8.91 7.46 4.22
CA TRP A 9 9.94 8.50 4.02
C TRP A 9 9.99 9.56 5.13
N ALA A 10 8.90 9.78 5.87
CA ALA A 10 8.79 10.75 6.95
C ALA A 10 9.20 10.17 8.32
N GLY A 11 9.58 8.89 8.38
CA GLY A 11 9.90 8.21 9.63
C GLY A 11 8.67 7.69 10.38
N GLU A 12 7.51 7.61 9.72
CA GLU A 12 6.23 7.26 10.33
C GLU A 12 5.70 5.90 9.84
N HIS A 13 4.64 5.40 10.49
CA HIS A 13 3.95 4.17 10.11
C HIS A 13 2.50 4.43 9.69
N VAL A 14 2.31 5.39 8.80
CA VAL A 14 1.00 5.74 8.23
C VAL A 14 0.68 4.80 7.08
N TRP A 15 -0.60 4.39 6.98
CA TRP A 15 -1.08 3.54 5.89
C TRP A 15 -0.87 4.22 4.53
N SER A 16 -0.30 3.50 3.56
CA SER A 16 0.11 4.10 2.28
C SER A 16 -1.04 4.73 1.50
N LEU A 17 -2.23 4.13 1.60
CA LEU A 17 -3.43 4.59 0.90
C LEU A 17 -4.27 5.58 1.72
N LYS A 18 -3.79 6.03 2.88
CA LYS A 18 -4.50 7.05 3.68
C LYS A 18 -4.46 8.38 2.92
N ILE A 19 -5.61 8.80 2.43
CA ILE A 19 -5.92 10.17 2.01
C ILE A 19 -6.50 10.93 3.22
N GLY A 20 -5.71 11.81 3.83
CA GLY A 20 -6.07 12.51 5.07
C GLY A 20 -7.32 13.39 4.99
N ALA A 21 -7.73 13.78 3.78
CA ALA A 21 -8.99 14.48 3.53
C ALA A 21 -10.24 13.59 3.65
N TYR A 22 -10.09 12.26 3.56
CA TYR A 22 -11.19 11.30 3.57
C TYR A 22 -11.11 10.26 4.68
N HIS A 23 -9.93 10.08 5.27
CA HIS A 23 -9.68 9.04 6.26
C HIS A 23 -9.11 9.65 7.54
N ASP A 24 -9.78 9.35 8.64
CA ASP A 24 -9.32 9.67 9.98
C ASP A 24 -9.55 8.48 10.93
N GLY A 25 -8.68 8.34 11.92
CA GLY A 25 -8.78 7.30 12.95
C GLY A 25 -7.52 6.45 13.13
N PRO A 26 -7.45 5.73 14.27
CA PRO A 26 -6.23 5.05 14.72
C PRO A 26 -5.80 3.89 13.82
N GLY A 27 -6.71 3.33 13.02
CA GLY A 27 -6.39 2.26 12.07
C GLY A 27 -5.53 2.71 10.88
N TYR A 28 -5.48 4.02 10.60
CA TYR A 28 -4.73 4.58 9.48
C TYR A 28 -3.36 5.14 9.88
N GLY A 29 -3.18 5.54 11.14
CA GLY A 29 -1.98 6.25 11.61
C GLY A 29 -1.96 7.73 11.21
N GLY A 30 -0.95 8.48 11.68
CA GLY A 30 -0.76 9.91 11.40
C GLY A 30 -1.79 10.83 12.08
N ALA A 31 -1.56 12.13 12.02
CA ALA A 31 -2.46 13.16 12.53
C ALA A 31 -3.74 13.30 11.68
N GLN A 32 -4.75 14.00 12.23
CA GLN A 32 -5.96 14.36 11.49
C GLN A 32 -5.59 15.22 10.28
N GLY A 33 -6.13 14.90 9.11
CA GLY A 33 -5.81 15.59 7.85
C GLY A 33 -4.49 15.16 7.20
N GLN A 34 -3.63 14.42 7.90
CA GLN A 34 -2.38 13.89 7.34
C GLN A 34 -2.65 12.66 6.46
N SER A 35 -2.14 12.67 5.24
CA SER A 35 -2.11 11.49 4.36
C SER A 35 -0.90 10.61 4.65
N GLY A 36 -0.96 9.34 4.24
CA GLY A 36 0.23 8.51 4.16
C GLY A 36 1.05 8.79 2.90
N GLU A 37 2.26 8.25 2.85
CA GLU A 37 3.05 8.22 1.63
C GLU A 37 2.42 7.25 0.61
N PHE A 38 1.79 7.79 -0.43
CA PHE A 38 1.16 7.01 -1.49
C PHE A 38 2.21 6.36 -2.40
N ARG A 39 2.32 5.02 -2.35
CA ARG A 39 3.45 4.28 -2.94
C ARG A 39 3.08 2.87 -3.41
N MET A 40 3.92 2.35 -4.31
CA MET A 40 3.92 0.96 -4.77
C MET A 40 4.99 0.09 -4.09
N SER A 41 5.90 0.69 -3.33
CA SER A 41 7.02 0.05 -2.64
C SER A 41 6.77 -0.02 -1.13
N ASN A 42 7.52 -0.87 -0.41
CA ASN A 42 7.42 -1.03 1.06
C ASN A 42 5.96 -1.02 1.58
N CYS A 43 5.15 -1.95 1.05
CA CYS A 43 3.74 -2.09 1.37
C CYS A 43 3.26 -3.51 1.05
N SER A 44 2.05 -3.85 1.46
CA SER A 44 1.43 -5.13 1.08
C SER A 44 1.10 -5.17 -0.41
N ASP A 45 0.90 -6.38 -0.95
CA ASP A 45 0.45 -6.54 -2.33
C ASP A 45 -0.90 -5.86 -2.59
N ILE A 46 -1.81 -5.83 -1.60
CA ILE A 46 -3.11 -5.15 -1.73
C ILE A 46 -2.90 -3.65 -1.89
N GLU A 47 -2.02 -3.04 -1.10
CA GLU A 47 -1.67 -1.62 -1.23
C GLU A 47 -1.04 -1.32 -2.60
N ARG A 48 -0.10 -2.17 -3.04
CA ARG A 48 0.55 -2.05 -4.35
C ARG A 48 -0.43 -2.16 -5.51
N VAL A 49 -1.31 -3.17 -5.54
CA VAL A 49 -2.25 -3.33 -6.66
C VAL A 49 -3.31 -2.22 -6.67
N CYS A 50 -3.70 -1.68 -5.51
CA CYS A 50 -4.54 -0.48 -5.46
C CYS A 50 -3.81 0.73 -6.06
N PHE A 51 -2.54 0.94 -5.69
CA PHE A 51 -1.69 1.97 -6.30
C PHE A 51 -1.63 1.81 -7.82
N GLU A 52 -1.28 0.63 -8.32
CA GLU A 52 -1.14 0.36 -9.77
C GLU A 52 -2.46 0.58 -10.51
N SER A 53 -3.59 0.16 -9.91
CA SER A 53 -4.90 0.30 -10.55
C SER A 53 -5.31 1.75 -10.75
N VAL A 54 -5.06 2.63 -9.78
CA VAL A 54 -5.44 4.05 -9.89
C VAL A 54 -4.33 4.89 -10.52
N GLY A 55 -3.06 4.58 -10.23
CA GLY A 55 -1.90 5.34 -10.67
C GLY A 55 -1.43 5.01 -12.08
N TYR A 56 -1.70 3.79 -12.58
CA TYR A 56 -1.33 3.37 -13.94
C TYR A 56 -2.57 3.14 -14.80
N TRP A 57 -3.34 2.09 -14.54
CA TRP A 57 -4.42 1.62 -15.43
C TRP A 57 -5.53 2.65 -15.61
N MET A 58 -5.99 3.29 -14.53
CA MET A 58 -7.00 4.34 -14.62
C MET A 58 -6.51 5.53 -15.45
N THR A 59 -5.21 5.85 -15.42
CA THR A 59 -4.65 6.93 -16.23
C THR A 59 -4.67 6.59 -17.72
N TYR A 60 -4.55 5.31 -18.08
CA TYR A 60 -4.65 4.86 -19.48
C TYR A 60 -6.08 4.98 -20.00
N ILE A 61 -7.09 4.81 -19.14
CA ILE A 61 -8.48 5.08 -19.51
C ILE A 61 -8.67 6.56 -19.82
N PHE A 62 -8.28 7.44 -18.88
CA PHE A 62 -8.40 8.87 -19.08
C PHE A 62 -7.64 9.35 -20.32
N LYS A 63 -6.36 8.98 -20.44
CA LYS A 63 -5.51 9.42 -21.55
C LYS A 63 -5.87 8.74 -22.87
N GLY A 64 -6.20 7.45 -22.86
CA GLY A 64 -6.61 6.72 -24.05
C GLY A 64 -7.88 7.31 -24.67
N MET A 65 -8.91 7.54 -23.85
CA MET A 65 -10.14 8.20 -24.32
C MET A 65 -9.89 9.63 -24.79
N ALA A 66 -9.05 10.40 -24.09
CA ALA A 66 -8.75 11.78 -24.46
C ALA A 66 -7.95 11.92 -25.77
N HIS A 67 -7.17 10.90 -26.16
CA HIS A 67 -6.31 10.92 -27.35
C HIS A 67 -6.75 9.94 -28.44
N GLY A 68 -7.97 9.39 -28.36
CA GLY A 68 -8.53 8.49 -29.36
C GLY A 68 -7.89 7.10 -29.43
N SER A 69 -7.10 6.72 -28.42
CA SER A 69 -6.56 5.36 -28.27
C SER A 69 -7.57 4.49 -27.51
N TRP A 70 -8.51 3.93 -28.26
CA TRP A 70 -9.58 3.08 -27.72
C TRP A 70 -9.04 1.86 -26.97
N ASN A 71 -7.91 1.32 -27.42
CA ASN A 71 -7.35 0.13 -26.82
C ASN A 71 -6.57 0.42 -25.53
N ASP A 72 -5.90 1.57 -25.40
CA ASP A 72 -5.34 2.02 -24.11
C ASP A 72 -6.43 2.21 -23.07
N ALA A 73 -7.62 2.65 -23.49
CA ALA A 73 -8.74 2.76 -22.58
C ALA A 73 -9.41 1.43 -22.21
N THR A 74 -9.07 0.34 -22.91
CA THR A 74 -9.74 -0.96 -22.76
C THR A 74 -8.75 -2.10 -22.56
N TYR A 75 -8.30 -2.76 -23.63
CA TYR A 75 -7.52 -4.00 -23.57
C TYR A 75 -6.05 -3.82 -23.22
N CYS A 76 -5.41 -2.73 -23.68
CA CYS A 76 -4.02 -2.37 -23.35
C CYS A 76 -3.95 -1.76 -21.95
N ASP A 77 -4.27 -2.59 -20.96
CA ASP A 77 -4.19 -2.30 -19.53
C ASP A 77 -5.04 -1.11 -19.02
N GLY A 78 -5.98 -0.59 -19.82
CA GLY A 78 -7.01 0.34 -19.36
C GLY A 78 -8.08 -0.34 -18.51
N SER A 79 -9.33 -0.34 -18.98
CA SER A 79 -10.46 -0.96 -18.26
C SER A 79 -10.16 -2.40 -17.84
N PHE A 80 -9.70 -3.24 -18.77
CA PHE A 80 -9.44 -4.64 -18.45
C PHE A 80 -8.16 -4.84 -17.64
N GLY A 81 -7.26 -3.85 -17.62
CA GLY A 81 -6.16 -3.78 -16.65
C GLY A 81 -6.71 -3.61 -15.23
N MET A 82 -7.58 -2.63 -15.01
CA MET A 82 -8.24 -2.44 -13.71
C MET A 82 -9.04 -3.68 -13.28
N ASP A 83 -9.78 -4.33 -14.19
CA ASP A 83 -10.53 -5.55 -13.89
C ASP A 83 -9.63 -6.69 -13.39
N ARG A 84 -8.49 -6.90 -14.07
CA ARG A 84 -7.50 -7.90 -13.64
C ARG A 84 -6.96 -7.58 -12.24
N TRP A 85 -6.72 -6.31 -11.94
CA TRP A 85 -6.20 -5.89 -10.63
C TRP A 85 -7.24 -5.98 -9.52
N LEU A 86 -8.52 -5.74 -9.83
CA LEU A 86 -9.63 -5.98 -8.90
C LEU A 86 -9.70 -7.46 -8.50
N VAL A 87 -9.56 -8.39 -9.45
CA VAL A 87 -9.53 -9.82 -9.15
C VAL A 87 -8.33 -10.17 -8.26
N LYS A 88 -7.13 -9.64 -8.56
CA LYS A 88 -5.93 -9.84 -7.73
C LYS A 88 -6.13 -9.33 -6.30
N ALA A 89 -6.69 -8.13 -6.12
CA ALA A 89 -6.96 -7.56 -4.80
C ALA A 89 -7.95 -8.41 -4.00
N LYS A 90 -9.03 -8.90 -4.63
CA LYS A 90 -10.00 -9.81 -4.01
C LYS A 90 -9.35 -11.12 -3.59
N ALA A 91 -8.53 -11.72 -4.46
CA ALA A 91 -7.84 -12.98 -4.17
C ALA A 91 -6.86 -12.85 -2.99
N ALA A 92 -6.03 -11.81 -2.97
CA ALA A 92 -5.10 -11.55 -1.86
C ALA A 92 -5.85 -11.26 -0.55
N SER A 93 -6.96 -10.51 -0.62
CA SER A 93 -7.80 -10.24 0.54
C SER A 93 -8.42 -11.51 1.12
N GLU A 94 -8.93 -12.39 0.27
CA GLU A 94 -9.53 -13.67 0.69
C GLU A 94 -8.47 -14.58 1.32
N GLN A 95 -7.29 -14.67 0.71
CA GLN A 95 -6.19 -15.46 1.25
C GLN A 95 -5.78 -14.98 2.65
N ALA A 96 -5.59 -13.67 2.84
CA ALA A 96 -5.25 -13.10 4.14
C ALA A 96 -6.31 -13.41 5.20
N ARG A 97 -7.61 -13.22 4.87
CA ARG A 97 -8.72 -13.51 5.78
C ARG A 97 -8.81 -14.98 6.16
N ARG A 98 -8.59 -15.88 5.21
CA ARG A 98 -8.56 -17.34 5.46
C ARG A 98 -7.43 -17.73 6.40
N PHE A 99 -6.22 -17.21 6.20
CA PHE A 99 -5.11 -17.48 7.12
C PHE A 99 -5.40 -16.95 8.52
N THR A 100 -5.86 -15.70 8.65
CA THR A 100 -6.23 -15.14 9.96
C THR A 100 -7.29 -15.99 10.67
N ALA A 101 -8.29 -16.50 9.96
CA ALA A 101 -9.31 -17.38 10.54
C ALA A 101 -8.74 -18.73 11.02
N LEU A 102 -7.84 -19.33 10.23
CA LEU A 102 -7.17 -20.59 10.56
C LEU A 102 -6.22 -20.43 11.76
N GLU A 103 -5.40 -19.38 11.76
CA GLU A 103 -4.46 -19.05 12.84
C GLU A 103 -5.22 -18.82 14.15
N LYS A 104 -6.29 -18.02 14.12
CA LYS A 104 -7.17 -17.81 15.27
C LYS A 104 -7.75 -19.11 15.81
N LYS A 105 -8.20 -20.02 14.92
CA LYS A 105 -8.75 -21.33 15.31
C LYS A 105 -7.68 -22.25 15.92
N ALA A 106 -6.44 -22.16 15.42
CA ALA A 106 -5.31 -22.94 15.90
C ALA A 106 -4.63 -22.35 17.14
N GLY A 107 -5.07 -21.17 17.62
CA GLY A 107 -4.42 -20.47 18.73
C GLY A 107 -3.04 -19.88 18.36
N ILE A 108 -2.79 -19.67 17.08
CA ILE A 108 -1.54 -19.11 16.56
C ILE A 108 -1.69 -17.59 16.49
N ASN A 109 -0.78 -16.86 17.13
CA ASN A 109 -0.64 -15.42 16.93
C ASN A 109 0.44 -15.18 15.88
N TRP A 110 0.04 -14.91 14.64
CA TRP A 110 0.97 -14.63 13.56
C TRP A 110 1.84 -13.42 13.86
N VAL A 111 3.14 -13.56 13.62
CA VAL A 111 4.12 -12.49 13.76
C VAL A 111 4.62 -12.12 12.36
N PRO A 112 4.51 -10.84 11.94
CA PRO A 112 5.05 -10.39 10.66
C PRO A 112 6.53 -10.68 10.54
N SER A 113 6.90 -11.32 9.43
CA SER A 113 8.30 -11.63 9.10
C SER A 113 9.20 -10.40 9.13
N GLU A 114 10.48 -10.60 9.45
CA GLU A 114 11.43 -9.50 9.60
C GLU A 114 11.67 -8.71 8.32
N PHE A 115 11.53 -9.34 7.15
CA PHE A 115 11.70 -8.69 5.85
C PHE A 115 10.68 -7.56 5.59
N TRP A 116 9.60 -7.46 6.36
CA TRP A 116 8.71 -6.30 6.29
C TRP A 116 9.29 -5.05 6.95
N ARG A 117 10.21 -5.23 7.90
CA ARG A 117 10.77 -4.18 8.76
C ARG A 117 12.22 -3.84 8.44
N LYS A 118 12.98 -4.77 7.88
CA LYS A 118 14.42 -4.62 7.64
C LYS A 118 14.83 -5.27 6.33
N GLY A 119 15.88 -4.73 5.73
CA GLY A 119 16.55 -5.28 4.56
C GLY A 119 17.58 -4.29 4.03
N ASP A 120 18.53 -4.78 3.24
CA ASP A 120 19.67 -3.96 2.80
C ASP A 120 19.24 -2.68 2.09
N TRP A 121 18.28 -2.77 1.18
CA TRP A 121 17.72 -1.60 0.51
C TRP A 121 16.93 -0.68 1.46
N MET A 122 16.18 -1.27 2.40
CA MET A 122 15.35 -0.50 3.33
C MET A 122 16.20 0.33 4.31
N ASN A 123 17.37 -0.18 4.70
CA ASN A 123 18.29 0.51 5.61
C ASN A 123 18.83 1.83 5.03
N GLU A 124 18.81 1.99 3.71
CA GLU A 124 19.26 3.20 3.01
C GLU A 124 18.17 4.28 2.90
N LEU A 125 16.94 3.99 3.35
CA LEU A 125 15.81 4.91 3.23
C LEU A 125 15.79 5.96 4.34
N SER A 126 15.23 7.14 4.04
CA SER A 126 15.08 8.25 4.98
C SER A 126 14.39 7.85 6.28
N GLY A 127 13.35 7.00 6.20
CA GLY A 127 12.62 6.53 7.37
C GLY A 127 13.50 5.82 8.40
N ALA A 128 14.44 4.98 7.95
CA ALA A 128 15.39 4.30 8.83
C ALA A 128 16.28 5.31 9.57
N LYS A 129 16.78 6.30 8.84
CA LYS A 129 17.63 7.35 9.38
C LYS A 129 16.89 8.19 10.42
N ILE A 130 15.66 8.63 10.12
CA ILE A 130 14.85 9.47 11.01
C ILE A 130 14.58 8.74 12.33
N VAL A 131 14.07 7.51 12.26
CA VAL A 131 13.74 6.72 13.47
C VAL A 131 14.98 6.46 14.33
N LYS A 132 16.15 6.26 13.72
CA LYS A 132 17.39 5.96 14.42
C LYS A 132 18.07 7.21 15.02
N GLU A 133 18.21 8.26 14.22
CA GLU A 133 19.03 9.43 14.56
C GLU A 133 18.22 10.58 15.18
N PHE A 134 16.92 10.63 14.91
CA PHE A 134 16.03 11.72 15.33
C PHE A 134 14.74 11.17 16.00
N PRO A 135 14.87 10.38 17.08
CA PRO A 135 13.73 9.72 17.70
C PRO A 135 12.68 10.74 18.19
N GLY A 136 11.41 10.44 17.90
CA GLY A 136 10.27 11.30 18.27
C GLY A 136 10.05 12.51 17.36
N LYS A 137 10.79 12.61 16.25
CA LYS A 137 10.59 13.61 15.20
C LYS A 137 10.19 12.94 13.89
N ASN A 138 9.57 13.71 13.02
CA ASN A 138 9.39 13.41 11.61
C ASN A 138 10.28 14.34 10.75
N ILE A 139 10.26 14.13 9.43
CA ILE A 139 11.09 14.87 8.45
C ILE A 139 10.86 16.38 8.46
#